data_AF-A0A941LSL5-F1
#
_entry.id   AF-A0A941LSL5-F1
#
_cell.length_a   1.000
_cell.length_b   1.000
_cell.length_c   1.000
_cell.angle_alpha   90.00
_cell.angle_beta   90.00
_cell.angle_gamma   90.00
#
_symmetry.space_group_name_H-M   'P 1'
#
loop_
_entity.id
_entity.type
_entity.pdbx_description
1 polymer ?
#
loop_
_entity_poly.entity_id
_entity_poly.type
_entity_poly.pdbx_seq_one_letter_code
_entity_poly.pdbx_strand_id
1 'polypeptide(L)'
;MSTTRATLTPVPMSLDHRIERVRAQLAELATYRGKGSPTRSLQEFDQETEALIAEQLGDGSELLEAYAYAEFGEAGGLVNMTDEAPENADFDSIHHHLVQRGRVLESCIAELEAQRGLEARSFQASGEARIR
;
A
#
# COMPACT_ATOMS: atom_id res chain seq x y z
N MET A 1 -23.84 34.32 -7.64
CA MET A 1 -22.88 33.67 -8.55
C MET A 1 -22.81 32.21 -8.13
N SER A 2 -23.46 31.33 -8.88
CA SER A 2 -23.57 29.91 -8.52
C SER A 2 -22.49 29.12 -9.24
N THR A 3 -21.47 28.70 -8.51
CA THR A 3 -20.41 27.83 -9.05
C THR A 3 -20.92 26.40 -9.03
N THR A 4 -21.22 25.85 -10.20
CA THR A 4 -21.54 24.44 -10.40
C THR A 4 -20.29 23.60 -10.09
N ARG A 5 -20.33 22.86 -8.97
CA ARG A 5 -19.32 21.86 -8.63
C ARG A 5 -19.51 20.67 -9.56
N ALA A 6 -18.69 20.58 -10.60
CA ALA A 6 -18.61 19.39 -11.44
C ALA A 6 -18.15 18.21 -10.56
N THR A 7 -19.05 17.27 -10.29
CA THR A 7 -18.70 15.95 -9.79
C THR A 7 -17.98 15.21 -10.91
N LEU A 8 -16.63 15.26 -10.89
CA LEU A 8 -15.80 14.34 -11.67
C LEU A 8 -16.10 12.94 -11.13
N THR A 9 -16.89 12.17 -11.86
CA THR A 9 -17.00 10.73 -11.64
C THR A 9 -15.61 10.13 -11.87
N PRO A 10 -14.99 9.50 -10.85
CA PRO A 10 -13.70 8.87 -11.04
C PRO A 10 -13.84 7.82 -12.13
N VAL A 11 -13.03 7.93 -13.17
CA VAL A 11 -12.97 6.91 -14.23
C VAL A 11 -12.55 5.61 -13.55
N PRO A 12 -13.31 4.51 -13.69
CA PRO A 12 -12.90 3.23 -13.11
C PRO A 12 -11.53 2.86 -13.70
N MET A 13 -10.51 2.84 -12.85
CA MET A 13 -9.17 2.42 -13.25
C MET A 13 -9.18 0.92 -13.52
N SER A 14 -8.50 0.48 -14.58
CA SER A 14 -8.33 -0.95 -14.83
C SER A 14 -7.57 -1.61 -13.68
N LEU A 15 -7.86 -2.89 -13.44
CA LEU A 15 -7.21 -3.65 -12.38
C LEU A 15 -5.69 -3.74 -12.59
N ASP A 16 -5.21 -3.84 -13.84
CA ASP A 16 -3.78 -3.77 -14.13
C ASP A 16 -3.17 -2.44 -13.66
N HIS A 17 -3.85 -1.30 -13.89
CA HIS A 17 -3.36 -0.01 -13.43
C HIS A 17 -3.35 0.10 -11.91
N ARG A 18 -4.35 -0.47 -11.23
CA ARG A 18 -4.43 -0.56 -9.77
C ARG A 18 -3.23 -1.35 -9.20
N ILE A 19 -2.91 -2.51 -9.79
CA ILE A 19 -1.76 -3.34 -9.40
C ILE A 19 -0.44 -2.60 -9.60
N GLU A 20 -0.26 -1.93 -10.74
CA GLU A 20 0.98 -1.18 -11.04
C GLU A 20 1.21 -0.03 -10.04
N ARG A 21 0.16 0.64 -9.56
CA ARG A 21 0.30 1.67 -8.52
C ARG A 21 0.83 1.11 -7.20
N VAL A 22 0.37 -0.07 -6.78
CA VAL A 22 0.88 -0.72 -5.56
C VAL A 22 2.31 -1.21 -5.76
N ARG A 23 2.65 -1.76 -6.94
CA ARG A 23 4.03 -2.14 -7.30
C ARG A 23 4.98 -0.95 -7.29
N ALA A 24 4.54 0.22 -7.75
CA ALA A 24 5.32 1.45 -7.70
C ALA A 24 5.63 1.86 -6.25
N GLN A 25 4.65 1.81 -5.34
CA GLN A 25 4.89 2.06 -3.92
C GLN A 25 5.85 1.04 -3.30
N LEU A 26 5.72 -0.24 -3.63
CA LEU A 26 6.65 -1.28 -3.14
C LEU A 26 8.09 -1.06 -3.64
N ALA A 27 8.25 -0.62 -4.88
CA ALA A 27 9.57 -0.28 -5.44
C ALA A 27 10.17 0.96 -4.75
N GLU A 28 9.36 1.98 -4.47
CA GLU A 28 9.81 3.17 -3.74
C GLU A 28 10.19 2.84 -2.28
N LEU A 29 9.42 1.98 -1.59
CA LEU A 29 9.74 1.51 -0.23
C LEU A 29 11.16 0.92 -0.15
N ALA A 30 11.62 0.25 -1.21
CA ALA A 30 12.95 -0.33 -1.27
C ALA A 30 14.07 0.73 -1.17
N THR A 31 13.81 1.99 -1.56
CA THR A 31 14.78 3.09 -1.46
C THR A 31 15.06 3.48 -0.01
N TYR A 32 14.04 3.48 0.86
CA TYR A 32 14.17 3.72 2.31
C TYR A 32 14.96 2.62 3.03
N ARG A 33 15.14 1.46 2.38
CA ARG A 33 16.00 0.36 2.85
C ARG A 33 17.45 0.45 2.36
N GLY A 34 17.85 1.57 1.74
CA GLY A 34 19.20 1.80 1.24
C GLY A 34 19.45 1.33 -0.20
N LYS A 35 18.41 0.94 -0.96
CA LYS A 35 18.55 0.57 -2.39
C LYS A 35 18.44 1.75 -3.36
N GLY A 36 18.50 2.99 -2.86
CA GLY A 36 18.36 4.20 -3.66
C GLY A 36 18.24 5.43 -2.78
N SER A 37 17.92 6.56 -3.39
CA SER A 37 17.56 7.79 -2.67
C SER A 37 16.04 7.98 -2.73
N PRO A 38 15.34 8.05 -1.59
CA PRO A 38 13.92 8.35 -1.59
C PRO A 38 13.68 9.77 -2.12
N THR A 39 12.56 9.96 -2.82
CA THR A 39 12.17 11.24 -3.44
C THR A 39 11.39 12.14 -2.48
N ARG A 40 10.88 11.59 -1.39
CA ARG A 40 10.09 12.25 -0.34
C ARG A 40 10.42 11.69 1.04
N SER A 41 9.81 12.22 2.09
CA SER A 41 9.96 11.65 3.44
C SER A 41 9.20 10.34 3.59
N LEU A 42 9.64 9.48 4.51
CA LEU A 42 8.97 8.22 4.81
C LEU A 42 7.53 8.44 5.29
N GLN A 43 7.28 9.51 6.06
CA GLN A 43 5.94 9.88 6.50
C GLN A 43 5.01 10.26 5.34
N GLU A 44 5.49 11.03 4.37
CA GLU A 44 4.70 11.36 3.16
C GLU A 44 4.44 10.10 2.33
N PHE A 45 5.43 9.22 2.22
CA PHE A 45 5.28 7.92 1.57
C PHE A 45 4.22 7.05 2.25
N ASP A 46 4.25 6.96 3.58
CA ASP A 46 3.31 6.14 4.37
C ASP A 46 1.87 6.68 4.22
N GLN A 47 1.66 8.00 4.33
CA GLN A 47 0.35 8.64 4.12
C GLN A 47 -0.23 8.36 2.73
N GLU A 48 0.58 8.49 1.69
CA GLU A 48 0.15 8.18 0.32
C GLU A 48 -0.08 6.68 0.11
N THR A 49 0.63 5.83 0.85
CA THR A 49 0.42 4.38 0.82
C THR A 49 -0.87 3.99 1.50
N GLU A 50 -1.17 4.53 2.68
CA GLU A 50 -2.46 4.33 3.36
C GLU A 50 -3.64 4.77 2.47
N ALA A 51 -3.55 5.97 1.89
CA ALA A 51 -4.56 6.49 0.97
C ALA A 51 -4.74 5.58 -0.26
N LEU A 52 -3.63 5.06 -0.81
CA LEU A 52 -3.69 4.10 -1.91
C LEU A 52 -4.37 2.80 -1.47
N ILE A 53 -4.01 2.22 -0.33
CA ILE A 53 -4.62 0.96 0.16
C ILE A 53 -6.12 1.16 0.38
N ALA A 54 -6.53 2.27 1.00
CA ALA A 54 -7.94 2.64 1.19
C ALA A 54 -8.67 2.79 -0.15
N GLU A 55 -8.07 3.48 -1.14
CA GLU A 55 -8.64 3.64 -2.49
C GLU A 55 -8.81 2.29 -3.20
N GLN A 56 -7.83 1.39 -3.06
CA GLN A 56 -7.78 0.12 -3.80
C GLN A 56 -8.61 -0.99 -3.15
N LEU A 57 -8.65 -1.06 -1.82
CA LEU A 57 -9.23 -2.18 -1.07
C LEU A 57 -10.35 -1.76 -0.11
N GLY A 58 -10.59 -0.47 0.04
CA GLY A 58 -11.60 0.13 0.92
C GLY A 58 -11.04 0.53 2.29
N ASP A 59 -11.67 1.53 2.90
CA ASP A 59 -11.29 2.09 4.20
C ASP A 59 -11.38 1.11 5.38
N GLY A 60 -12.08 -0.02 5.21
CA GLY A 60 -12.22 -1.08 6.22
C GLY A 60 -11.36 -2.31 5.95
N SER A 61 -10.37 -2.22 5.07
CA SER A 61 -9.50 -3.35 4.73
C SER A 61 -8.59 -3.73 5.89
N GLU A 62 -8.50 -5.02 6.21
CA GLU A 62 -7.50 -5.55 7.16
C GLU A 62 -6.06 -5.22 6.74
N LEU A 63 -5.80 -5.05 5.44
CA LEU A 63 -4.48 -4.67 4.94
C LEU A 63 -4.15 -3.19 5.23
N LEU A 64 -5.15 -2.32 5.31
CA LEU A 64 -4.95 -0.94 5.74
C LEU A 64 -4.60 -0.89 7.23
N GLU A 65 -5.33 -1.64 8.06
CA GLU A 65 -5.03 -1.76 9.50
C GLU A 65 -3.65 -2.37 9.75
N ALA A 66 -3.30 -3.43 9.00
CA ALA A 66 -1.98 -4.05 9.07
C ALA A 66 -0.85 -3.09 8.68
N TYR A 67 -1.08 -2.20 7.71
CA TYR A 67 -0.12 -1.16 7.32
C TYR A 67 0.09 -0.14 8.44
N ALA A 68 -1.00 0.39 8.99
CA ALA A 68 -0.94 1.33 10.12
C ALA A 68 -0.25 0.73 11.36
N TYR A 69 -0.46 -0.56 11.63
CA TYR A 69 0.26 -1.27 12.69
C TYR A 69 1.76 -1.42 12.38
N ALA A 70 2.13 -1.65 11.11
CA ALA A 70 3.53 -1.69 10.69
C ALA A 70 4.24 -0.34 10.87
N GLU A 71 3.51 0.78 10.79
CA GLU A 71 4.03 2.12 11.06
C GLU A 71 4.22 2.43 12.55
N PHE A 72 3.30 1.98 13.41
CA PHE A 72 3.19 2.43 14.81
C PHE A 72 4.45 2.16 15.66
N GLY A 73 5.34 1.24 15.25
CA GLY A 73 6.57 0.98 15.99
C GLY A 73 7.72 1.96 15.75
N GLU A 74 7.64 2.87 14.75
CA GLU A 74 8.67 3.92 14.56
C GLU A 74 8.52 5.10 15.54
N ALA A 75 7.31 5.35 16.05
CA ALA A 75 7.04 6.50 16.92
C ALA A 75 7.69 6.38 18.31
N GLY A 76 8.08 5.16 18.74
CA GLY A 76 8.77 4.93 20.02
C GLY A 76 10.28 5.13 19.98
N GLY A 77 10.93 5.00 18.82
CA GLY A 77 12.38 5.08 18.68
C GLY A 77 12.94 6.50 18.64
N LEU A 78 12.13 7.49 18.21
CA LEU A 78 12.57 8.89 18.11
C LEU A 78 12.38 9.70 19.41
N VAL A 79 11.59 9.19 20.37
CA VAL A 79 11.34 9.86 21.67
C VAL A 79 12.27 9.42 22.79
N ASN A 80 13.07 8.37 22.59
CA ASN A 80 14.10 7.95 23.54
C ASN A 80 15.48 8.49 23.15
N MET A 81 15.60 9.79 22.86
CA MET A 81 16.88 10.51 22.83
C MET A 81 17.36 10.87 24.26
N THR A 82 17.19 9.95 25.22
CA THR A 82 17.82 10.07 26.53
C THR A 82 18.78 8.89 26.68
N ASP A 83 20.06 9.22 26.53
CA ASP A 83 21.26 8.61 27.10
C ASP A 83 21.15 7.14 27.55
N GLU A 84 21.91 6.26 26.88
CA GLU A 84 22.26 4.88 27.26
C GLU A 84 21.31 3.73 26.82
N ALA A 85 21.33 3.37 25.53
CA ALA A 85 20.97 2.03 25.05
C ALA A 85 21.81 1.63 23.81
N PRO A 86 22.12 0.34 23.59
CA PRO A 86 23.06 -0.09 22.55
C PRO A 86 22.51 0.21 21.15
N GLU A 87 23.27 1.01 20.38
CA GLU A 87 22.93 1.55 19.04
C GLU A 87 22.40 0.51 18.03
N ASN A 88 22.60 -0.79 18.22
CA ASN A 88 22.18 -1.82 17.27
C ASN A 88 20.69 -2.23 17.35
N ALA A 89 20.01 -1.97 18.47
CA ALA A 89 18.62 -2.40 18.65
C ALA A 89 17.63 -1.53 17.86
N ASP A 90 17.86 -0.21 17.80
CA ASP A 90 17.00 0.75 17.11
C ASP A 90 17.07 0.61 15.58
N PHE A 91 18.25 0.34 15.01
CA PHE A 91 18.39 0.09 13.57
C PHE A 91 17.68 -1.19 13.13
N ASP A 92 17.77 -2.27 13.91
CA ASP A 92 17.09 -3.54 13.60
C ASP A 92 15.56 -3.36 13.63
N SER A 93 15.06 -2.55 14.57
CA SER A 93 13.64 -2.21 14.66
C SER A 93 13.14 -1.46 13.42
N ILE A 94 13.83 -0.38 12.99
CA ILE A 94 13.45 0.38 11.78
C ILE A 94 13.46 -0.53 10.54
N HIS A 95 14.49 -1.34 10.37
CA HIS A 95 14.56 -2.30 9.27
C HIS A 95 13.42 -3.31 9.31
N HIS A 96 13.06 -3.80 10.49
CA HIS A 96 11.93 -4.70 10.68
C HIS A 96 10.60 -4.03 10.28
N HIS A 97 10.36 -2.78 10.67
CA HIS A 97 9.16 -2.03 10.31
C HIS A 97 9.04 -1.82 8.79
N LEU A 98 10.12 -1.44 8.12
CA LEU A 98 10.15 -1.32 6.65
C LEU A 98 9.88 -2.67 5.94
N VAL A 99 10.32 -3.79 6.52
CA VAL A 99 10.01 -5.13 6.00
C VAL A 99 8.52 -5.46 6.17
N GLN A 100 7.91 -5.12 7.31
CA GLN A 100 6.47 -5.36 7.53
C GLN A 100 5.61 -4.53 6.56
N ARG A 101 5.93 -3.24 6.37
CA ARG A 101 5.27 -2.40 5.34
C ARG A 101 5.35 -3.04 3.96
N GLY A 102 6.51 -3.59 3.60
CA GLY A 102 6.72 -4.29 2.33
C GLY A 102 5.82 -5.52 2.17
N ARG A 103 5.71 -6.35 3.23
CA ARG A 103 4.83 -7.53 3.22
C ARG A 103 3.37 -7.17 3.02
N VAL A 104 2.91 -6.08 3.64
CA VAL A 104 1.53 -5.60 3.46
C VAL A 104 1.27 -5.19 2.01
N LEU A 105 2.23 -4.47 1.38
CA LEU A 105 2.13 -4.12 -0.03
C LEU A 105 2.16 -5.34 -0.97
N GLU A 106 2.97 -6.35 -0.67
CA GLU A 106 2.96 -7.63 -1.39
C GLU A 106 1.60 -8.34 -1.27
N SER A 107 0.99 -8.34 -0.08
CA SER A 107 -0.36 -8.86 0.14
C SER A 107 -1.43 -8.06 -0.63
N CYS A 108 -1.32 -6.73 -0.69
CA CYS A 108 -2.21 -5.91 -1.52
C CYS A 108 -2.16 -6.31 -3.00
N ILE A 109 -0.97 -6.56 -3.54
CA ILE A 109 -0.80 -7.03 -4.92
C ILE A 109 -1.46 -8.40 -5.11
N ALA A 110 -1.27 -9.32 -4.15
CA ALA A 110 -1.87 -10.66 -4.21
C ALA A 110 -3.41 -10.62 -4.23
N GLU A 111 -4.02 -9.76 -3.40
CA GLU A 111 -5.48 -9.58 -3.37
C GLU A 111 -6.01 -9.01 -4.70
N LEU A 112 -5.33 -8.03 -5.29
CA LEU A 112 -5.71 -7.46 -6.58
C LEU A 112 -5.56 -8.48 -7.74
N GLU A 113 -4.50 -9.29 -7.74
CA GLU A 113 -4.35 -10.38 -8.72
C GLU A 113 -5.39 -11.49 -8.51
N ALA A 114 -5.83 -11.74 -7.27
CA ALA A 114 -6.93 -12.68 -6.99
C ALA A 114 -8.27 -12.17 -7.57
N GLN A 115 -8.56 -10.87 -7.44
CA GLN A 115 -9.70 -10.21 -8.09
C GLN A 115 -9.65 -10.41 -9.61
N ARG A 116 -8.48 -10.24 -10.22
CA ARG A 116 -8.26 -10.43 -11.67
C ARG A 116 -8.61 -11.83 -12.12
N GLY A 117 -8.18 -12.83 -11.36
CA GLY A 117 -8.53 -14.23 -11.61
C GLY A 117 -10.03 -14.51 -11.50
N LEU A 118 -10.74 -13.84 -10.58
CA LEU A 118 -12.20 -13.95 -10.44
C LEU A 118 -12.94 -13.32 -11.63
N GLU A 119 -12.51 -12.14 -12.08
CA GLU A 119 -13.08 -11.45 -13.25
C GLU A 119 -12.86 -12.24 -14.55
N ALA A 120 -11.68 -12.84 -14.73
CA ALA A 120 -11.40 -13.68 -15.88
C ALA A 120 -12.31 -14.92 -15.92
N ARG A 121 -12.51 -15.58 -14.76
CA ARG A 121 -13.37 -16.77 -14.64
C ARG A 121 -14.85 -16.45 -14.89
N SER A 122 -15.35 -15.31 -14.41
CA SER A 122 -16.75 -14.92 -14.61
C SER A 122 -17.08 -14.63 -16.09
N PHE A 123 -16.12 -14.07 -16.82
CA PHE A 123 -16.24 -13.84 -18.25
C PHE A 123 -16.30 -15.17 -19.04
N GLN A 124 -15.48 -16.15 -18.68
CA GLN A 124 -15.49 -17.48 -19.31
C GLN A 124 -16.80 -18.25 -19.03
N ALA A 125 -17.29 -18.23 -17.79
CA ALA A 125 -18.56 -18.87 -17.42
C ALA A 125 -19.76 -18.29 -18.19
N SER A 126 -19.77 -16.96 -18.40
CA SER A 126 -20.82 -16.27 -19.16
C SER A 126 -20.76 -16.56 -20.67
N GLY A 127 -19.57 -16.82 -21.21
CA GLY A 127 -19.38 -17.24 -22.60
C GLY A 127 -19.89 -18.67 -22.84
N GLU A 128 -19.60 -19.60 -21.93
CA GLU A 128 -19.98 -21.01 -22.06
C GLU A 128 -21.50 -21.24 -21.95
N ALA A 129 -22.20 -20.43 -21.14
CA ALA A 129 -23.66 -20.48 -20.99
C ALA A 129 -24.43 -19.99 -22.24
N ARG A 130 -23.79 -19.28 -23.16
CA ARG A 130 -24.40 -18.74 -24.39
C ARG A 130 -24.31 -19.66 -25.60
N ILE A 131 -23.57 -20.78 -25.50
CA ILE A 131 -23.32 -21.73 -26.61
C ILE A 131 -24.07 -23.06 -26.35
N ARG A 132 -24.92 -23.14 -25.32
CA ARG A 132 -25.91 -24.20 -25.11
C ARG A 132 -27.32 -23.66 -25.37
#